data_AF-A0A1F2RA64-F1
#
_entry.id   AF-A0A1F2RA64-F1
#
_cell.length_a   1.000
_cell.length_b   1.000
_cell.length_c   1.000
_cell.angle_alpha   90.00
_cell.angle_beta   90.00
_cell.angle_gamma   90.00
#
_symmetry.space_group_name_H-M   'P 1'
#
loop_
_entity.id
_entity.type
_entity.pdbx_description
1 polymer ?
#
loop_
_entity_poly.entity_id
_entity_poly.type
_entity_poly.pdbx_seq_one_letter_code
_entity_poly.pdbx_strand_id
1 'polypeptide(L)'
;MKCHEMENYAIAYLDEKLSSREQAAVQQHLERCGACASRLKSFSEISNMLSEWEDIQPSNAFHVQLDRKILESAPNNWWQRYWSQIMPLSAPGPVFASLAVSFFLIAVLVMRYTPSTEDIFTGQQAQLSNIANTAGVDELALYENLSLLEDWEVVSNFEVLQEMKR
;
A
#
# COMPACT_ATOMS: atom_id res chain seq x y z
N MET A 1 0.14 -23.80 11.63
CA MET A 1 -0.11 -24.08 10.21
C MET A 1 -0.56 -25.51 10.03
N LYS A 2 -1.61 -25.73 9.23
CA LYS A 2 -2.10 -27.06 8.80
C LYS A 2 -1.32 -27.53 7.56
N CYS A 3 -1.31 -28.84 7.29
CA CYS A 3 -0.59 -29.39 6.13
C CYS A 3 -1.09 -28.84 4.78
N HIS A 4 -2.40 -28.57 4.66
CA HIS A 4 -2.96 -28.00 3.43
C HIS A 4 -2.54 -26.53 3.23
N GLU A 5 -2.43 -25.76 4.32
CA GLU A 5 -1.93 -24.38 4.26
C GLU A 5 -0.47 -24.36 3.82
N MET A 6 0.37 -25.29 4.32
CA MET A 6 1.77 -25.43 3.92
C MET A 6 1.92 -25.53 2.41
N GLU A 7 1.08 -26.34 1.75
CA GLU A 7 1.15 -26.59 0.32
C GLU A 7 0.99 -25.31 -0.50
N ASN A 8 0.12 -24.40 -0.06
CA ASN A 8 -0.07 -23.09 -0.70
C ASN A 8 1.16 -22.18 -0.53
N TYR A 9 1.90 -22.33 0.56
CA TYR A 9 3.11 -21.54 0.85
C TYR A 9 4.40 -22.18 0.30
N ALA A 10 4.35 -23.42 -0.20
CA ALA A 10 5.55 -24.18 -0.59
C ALA A 10 6.36 -23.47 -1.70
N ILE A 11 5.70 -23.00 -2.76
CA ILE A 11 6.38 -22.31 -3.87
C ILE A 11 6.92 -20.95 -3.42
N ALA A 12 6.11 -20.17 -2.71
CA ALA A 12 6.54 -18.87 -2.19
C ALA A 12 7.69 -18.99 -1.18
N TYR A 13 7.76 -20.08 -0.43
CA TYR A 13 8.88 -20.40 0.46
C TYR A 13 10.17 -20.71 -0.31
N LEU A 14 10.08 -21.52 -1.38
CA LEU A 14 11.23 -21.83 -2.25
C LEU A 14 11.77 -20.59 -2.99
N ASP A 15 10.86 -19.69 -3.37
CA ASP A 15 11.19 -18.43 -4.05
C ASP A 15 11.66 -17.32 -3.09
N GLU A 16 11.72 -17.57 -1.78
CA GLU A 16 12.03 -16.56 -0.74
C GLU A 16 11.09 -15.33 -0.72
N LYS A 17 9.84 -15.49 -1.17
CA LYS A 17 8.84 -14.41 -1.26
C LYS A 17 7.92 -14.28 -0.05
N LEU A 18 8.14 -15.07 0.99
CA LEU A 18 7.32 -15.03 2.21
C LEU A 18 7.77 -13.93 3.16
N SER A 19 6.83 -13.38 3.93
CA SER A 19 7.18 -12.52 5.05
C SER A 19 7.95 -13.31 6.13
N SER A 20 8.73 -12.62 6.95
CA SER A 20 9.51 -13.23 8.04
C SER A 20 8.64 -14.06 9.00
N ARG A 21 7.41 -13.61 9.27
CA ARG A 21 6.44 -14.33 10.11
C ARG A 21 5.97 -15.63 9.47
N GLU A 22 5.67 -15.61 8.18
CA GLU A 22 5.22 -16.78 7.43
C GLU A 22 6.35 -17.79 7.26
N GLN A 23 7.57 -17.31 6.97
CA GLN A 23 8.75 -18.16 6.85
C GLN A 23 9.01 -18.93 8.15
N ALA A 24 8.93 -18.26 9.31
CA ALA A 24 9.06 -18.92 10.62
C ALA A 24 7.95 -19.96 10.86
N ALA A 25 6.71 -19.66 10.47
CA ALA A 25 5.59 -20.58 10.59
C ALA A 25 5.75 -21.83 9.71
N VAL A 26 6.29 -21.67 8.50
CA VAL A 26 6.62 -22.76 7.59
C VAL A 26 7.75 -23.61 8.16
N GLN A 27 8.84 -22.98 8.61
CA GLN A 27 9.99 -23.69 9.19
C GLN A 27 9.59 -24.53 10.41
N GLN A 28 8.81 -23.96 11.34
CA GLN A 28 8.30 -24.68 12.51
C GLN A 28 7.43 -25.89 12.11
N HIS A 29 6.68 -25.79 11.01
CA HIS A 29 5.87 -26.91 10.53
C HIS A 29 6.73 -28.00 9.89
N LEU A 30 7.76 -27.64 9.11
CA LEU A 30 8.68 -28.59 8.49
C LEU A 30 9.45 -29.41 9.53
N GLU A 31 9.83 -28.80 10.65
CA GLU A 31 10.48 -29.49 11.78
C GLU A 31 9.57 -30.54 12.44
N ARG A 32 8.25 -30.34 12.38
CA ARG A 32 7.26 -31.20 13.05
C ARG A 32 6.59 -32.21 12.11
N CYS A 33 6.59 -31.94 10.80
CA CYS A 33 5.88 -32.74 9.80
C CYS A 33 6.82 -33.26 8.71
N GLY A 34 7.28 -34.50 8.87
CA GLY A 34 8.16 -35.16 7.90
C GLY A 34 7.53 -35.35 6.51
N ALA A 35 6.21 -35.53 6.43
CA ALA A 35 5.52 -35.65 5.14
C ALA A 35 5.60 -34.36 4.32
N CYS A 36 5.45 -33.20 4.99
CA CYS A 36 5.58 -31.90 4.37
C CYS A 36 7.04 -31.60 3.99
N ALA A 37 8.00 -31.94 4.85
CA ALA A 37 9.42 -31.82 4.53
C ALA A 37 9.82 -32.65 3.30
N SER A 38 9.35 -33.89 3.19
CA SER A 38 9.61 -34.75 2.03
C SER A 38 9.04 -34.16 0.74
N ARG A 39 7.81 -33.61 0.77
CA ARG A 39 7.20 -32.98 -0.41
C ARG A 39 7.97 -31.74 -0.85
N LEU A 40 8.36 -30.89 0.10
CA LEU A 40 9.15 -29.69 -0.20
C LEU A 40 10.49 -30.04 -0.84
N LYS A 41 11.13 -31.10 -0.37
CA LYS A 41 12.36 -31.62 -0.97
C LYS A 41 12.14 -32.03 -2.43
N SER A 42 11.07 -32.77 -2.74
CA SER A 42 10.74 -33.11 -4.13
C SER A 42 10.53 -31.88 -5.02
N PHE A 43 9.88 -30.84 -4.51
CA PHE A 43 9.75 -29.58 -5.24
C PHE A 43 11.09 -28.88 -5.45
N SER A 44 11.98 -28.87 -4.46
CA SER A 44 13.32 -28.29 -4.60
C SER A 44 14.18 -29.04 -5.63
N GLU A 45 14.05 -30.37 -5.70
CA GLU A 45 14.77 -31.18 -6.70
C GLU A 45 14.31 -30.83 -8.12
N ILE A 46 13.00 -30.70 -8.34
CA ILE A 46 12.44 -30.28 -9.63
C ILE A 46 12.89 -28.85 -9.97
N SER A 47 12.82 -27.92 -9.01
CA SER A 47 13.26 -26.53 -9.22
C SER A 47 14.73 -26.45 -9.62
N ASN A 48 15.60 -27.23 -8.94
CA ASN A 48 17.02 -27.29 -9.26
C ASN A 48 17.28 -27.85 -10.66
N MET A 49 16.55 -28.89 -11.07
CA MET A 49 16.64 -29.40 -12.45
C MET A 49 16.23 -28.36 -13.50
N LEU A 50 15.22 -27.52 -13.19
CA LEU A 50 14.81 -26.43 -14.09
C LEU A 50 15.84 -25.29 -14.10
N SER A 51 16.53 -25.03 -12.98
CA SER A 51 17.57 -24.01 -12.90
C SER A 51 18.83 -24.33 -13.71
N GLU A 52 19.04 -25.60 -14.07
CA GLU A 52 20.12 -26.02 -14.97
C GLU A 52 19.84 -25.66 -16.45
N TRP A 53 18.61 -25.21 -16.76
CA TRP A 53 18.28 -24.71 -18.08
C TRP A 53 19.08 -23.45 -18.39
N GLU A 54 19.71 -23.41 -19.57
CA GLU A 54 20.60 -22.33 -20.01
C GLU A 54 19.95 -20.96 -19.86
N ASP A 55 20.62 -20.08 -19.11
CA ASP A 55 20.20 -18.69 -18.94
C ASP A 55 20.17 -17.99 -20.31
N ILE A 56 18.97 -17.59 -20.73
CA ILE A 56 18.80 -16.80 -21.95
C ILE A 56 19.40 -15.43 -21.69
N GLN A 57 20.61 -15.20 -22.21
CA GLN A 57 21.23 -13.88 -22.17
C GLN A 57 20.34 -12.87 -22.91
N PRO A 58 19.85 -11.81 -22.25
CA PRO A 58 19.10 -10.77 -22.93
C PRO A 58 19.95 -10.11 -24.02
N SER A 59 19.32 -9.72 -25.13
CA SER A 59 20.03 -9.01 -26.19
C SER A 59 20.60 -7.67 -25.68
N ASN A 60 21.73 -7.20 -26.23
CA ASN A 60 22.28 -5.88 -25.87
C ASN A 60 21.28 -4.73 -26.07
N ALA A 61 20.36 -4.86 -27.04
CA ALA A 61 19.31 -3.87 -27.29
C ALA A 61 18.24 -3.82 -26.17
N PHE A 62 18.09 -4.89 -25.38
CA PHE A 62 17.18 -4.94 -24.24
C PHE A 62 17.66 -4.02 -23.12
N HIS A 63 18.96 -4.05 -22.80
CA HIS A 63 19.53 -3.19 -21.77
C HIS A 63 19.33 -1.70 -22.07
N VAL A 64 19.55 -1.29 -23.33
CA VAL A 64 19.34 0.09 -23.76
C VAL A 64 17.87 0.52 -23.60
N GLN A 65 16.92 -0.36 -23.93
CA GLN A 65 15.49 -0.07 -23.77
C GLN A 65 15.06 -0.05 -22.30
N LEU A 66 15.62 -0.94 -21.49
CA LEU A 66 15.38 -1.02 -20.06
C LEU A 66 15.86 0.24 -19.36
N ASP A 67 17.10 0.66 -19.61
CA ASP A 67 17.69 1.88 -19.03
C ASP A 67 16.85 3.10 -19.37
N ARG A 68 16.43 3.22 -20.63
CA ARG A 68 15.54 4.30 -21.06
C ARG A 68 14.21 4.28 -20.31
N LYS A 69 13.59 3.11 -20.13
CA LYS A 69 12.34 2.98 -19.37
C LYS A 69 12.51 3.27 -17.89
N ILE A 70 13.63 2.89 -17.27
CA ILE A 70 13.93 3.21 -15.87
C ILE A 70 14.08 4.72 -15.69
N LEU A 71 14.76 5.40 -16.62
CA LEU A 71 14.90 6.86 -16.59
C LEU A 71 13.56 7.59 -16.85
N GLU A 72 12.74 7.09 -17.77
CA GLU A 72 11.38 7.63 -18.03
C GLU A 72 10.44 7.39 -16.83
N SER A 73 10.59 6.27 -16.13
CA SER A 73 9.78 5.90 -14.96
C SER A 73 10.34 6.40 -13.64
N ALA A 74 11.48 7.10 -13.66
CA ALA A 74 12.02 7.72 -12.46
C ALA A 74 10.93 8.66 -11.91
N PRO A 75 10.53 8.50 -10.63
CA PRO A 75 9.50 9.35 -10.05
C PRO A 75 9.92 10.80 -10.29
N ASN A 76 8.95 11.64 -10.68
CA ASN A 76 9.18 13.06 -10.89
C ASN A 76 9.66 13.66 -9.56
N ASN A 77 10.98 13.65 -9.36
CA ASN A 77 11.68 14.10 -8.18
C ASN A 77 11.75 15.63 -8.14
N TRP A 78 10.73 16.32 -8.65
CA TRP A 78 10.60 17.77 -8.55
C TRP A 78 10.66 18.20 -7.09
N TRP A 79 10.07 17.42 -6.16
CA TRP A 79 10.19 17.65 -4.73
C TRP A 79 11.64 17.53 -4.25
N GLN A 80 12.38 16.49 -4.64
CA GLN A 80 13.78 16.34 -4.26
C GLN A 80 14.67 17.45 -4.85
N ARG A 81 14.37 17.90 -6.08
CA ARG A 81 15.04 19.01 -6.76
C ARG A 81 14.75 20.35 -6.07
N TYR A 82 13.48 20.60 -5.75
CA TYR A 82 13.00 21.77 -5.01
C TYR A 82 13.64 21.85 -3.61
N TRP A 83 13.63 20.74 -2.87
CA TRP A 83 14.26 20.69 -1.54
C TRP A 83 15.78 20.82 -1.61
N SER A 84 16.45 20.27 -2.63
CA SER A 84 17.90 20.46 -2.82
C SER A 84 18.29 21.89 -3.20
N GLN A 85 17.41 22.63 -3.87
CA GLN A 85 17.63 24.05 -4.23
C GLN A 85 17.33 25.00 -3.07
N ILE A 86 16.39 24.63 -2.19
CA ILE A 86 15.98 25.47 -1.05
C ILE A 86 16.86 25.20 0.18
N MET A 87 17.42 23.99 0.28
CA MET A 87 18.28 23.56 1.36
C MET A 87 19.64 23.11 0.81
N PRO A 88 20.58 24.04 0.56
CA PRO A 88 21.97 23.66 0.42
C PRO A 88 22.39 23.03 1.75
N LEU A 89 22.75 21.76 1.73
CA LEU A 89 23.19 20.94 2.87
C LEU A 89 24.58 21.40 3.36
N SER A 90 24.74 22.70 3.58
CA SER A 90 25.95 23.41 4.01
C SER A 90 25.60 24.67 4.82
N ALA A 91 24.35 24.87 5.23
CA ALA A 91 24.02 25.90 6.23
C ALA A 91 24.34 25.36 7.64
N PRO A 92 25.12 26.08 8.46
CA PRO A 92 25.52 25.63 9.79
C PRO A 92 24.29 25.50 10.70
N GLY A 93 24.40 24.64 11.72
CA GLY A 93 23.33 24.28 12.63
C GLY A 93 22.59 25.38 13.45
N PRO A 94 23.02 26.65 13.60
CA PRO A 94 22.30 27.54 14.53
C PRO A 94 20.99 28.15 13.99
N VAL A 95 20.73 28.16 12.67
CA VAL A 95 19.52 28.84 12.14
C VAL A 95 18.25 27.99 12.32
N PHE A 96 18.36 26.66 12.23
CA PHE A 96 17.23 25.77 12.52
C PHE A 96 16.91 25.73 14.02
N ALA A 97 17.93 25.85 14.88
CA ALA A 97 17.75 25.91 16.33
C ALA A 97 16.94 27.14 16.76
N SER A 98 17.18 28.31 16.16
CA SER A 98 16.46 29.54 16.52
C SER A 98 14.99 29.52 16.07
N LEU A 99 14.70 29.00 14.87
CA LEU A 99 13.32 28.83 14.39
C LEU A 99 12.54 27.79 15.22
N ALA A 100 13.18 26.66 15.57
CA ALA A 100 12.56 25.64 16.42
C ALA A 100 12.25 26.19 17.81
N VAL A 101 13.17 26.92 18.44
CA VAL A 101 12.95 27.55 19.76
C VAL A 101 11.86 28.62 19.70
N SER A 102 11.83 29.44 18.64
CA SER A 102 10.78 30.45 18.45
C SER A 102 9.40 29.81 18.27
N PHE A 103 9.30 28.76 17.44
CA PHE A 103 8.04 28.03 17.25
C PHE A 103 7.59 27.33 18.54
N PHE A 104 8.52 26.74 19.30
CA PHE A 104 8.22 26.09 20.58
C PHE A 104 7.73 27.12 21.62
N LEU A 105 8.36 28.30 21.70
CA LEU A 105 7.91 29.38 22.58
C LEU A 105 6.51 29.89 22.20
N ILE A 106 6.24 30.05 20.91
CA ILE A 106 4.92 30.47 20.42
C ILE A 106 3.87 29.39 20.72
N ALA A 107 4.18 28.11 20.51
CA ALA A 107 3.28 27.00 20.82
C ALA A 107 2.97 26.91 22.32
N VAL A 108 3.98 27.09 23.19
CA VAL A 108 3.79 27.15 24.64
C VAL A 108 2.93 28.35 25.05
N LEU A 109 3.13 29.51 24.43
CA LEU A 109 2.28 30.68 24.64
C LEU A 109 0.83 30.40 24.23
N VAL A 110 0.60 29.88 23.03
CA VAL A 110 -0.76 29.54 22.57
C VAL A 110 -1.42 28.54 23.51
N MET A 111 -0.72 27.46 23.90
CA MET A 111 -1.26 26.47 24.83
C MET A 111 -1.58 27.04 26.23
N ARG A 112 -0.88 28.10 26.65
CA ARG A 112 -1.16 28.83 27.89
C ARG A 112 -2.32 29.81 27.78
N TYR A 113 -2.56 30.35 26.59
CA TYR A 113 -3.58 31.37 26.33
C TYR A 113 -4.84 30.81 25.67
N THR A 114 -4.87 29.54 25.24
CA THR A 114 -6.10 28.88 24.81
C THR A 114 -6.90 28.46 26.04
N PRO A 115 -8.07 29.06 26.31
CA PRO A 115 -8.98 28.54 27.33
C PRO A 115 -9.41 27.11 26.93
N SER A 116 -9.47 26.21 27.91
CA SER A 116 -9.85 24.81 27.73
C SER A 116 -11.17 24.70 26.96
N THR A 117 -11.15 23.97 25.84
CA THR A 117 -12.29 23.63 24.98
C THR A 117 -13.21 22.57 25.62
N GLU A 118 -13.35 22.57 26.95
CA GLU A 118 -14.23 21.63 27.67
C GLU A 118 -15.73 22.05 27.63
N ASP A 119 -16.04 23.30 27.28
CA ASP A 119 -17.44 23.78 27.23
C ASP A 119 -18.19 23.47 25.91
N ILE A 120 -17.50 23.01 24.85
CA ILE A 120 -18.14 22.74 23.56
C ILE A 120 -18.71 21.30 23.48
N PHE A 121 -18.12 20.35 24.22
CA PHE A 121 -18.43 18.92 24.04
C PHE A 121 -19.74 18.49 24.74
N THR A 122 -20.18 19.19 25.78
CA THR A 122 -21.41 18.86 26.52
C THR A 122 -22.70 19.24 25.77
N GLY A 123 -22.65 20.23 24.87
CA GLY A 123 -23.81 20.63 24.05
C GLY A 123 -24.09 19.71 22.86
N GLN A 124 -23.06 19.12 22.27
CA GLN A 124 -23.19 18.34 21.03
C GLN A 124 -23.66 16.90 21.26
N GLN A 125 -23.41 16.33 22.44
CA GLN A 125 -23.83 14.97 22.78
C GLN A 125 -25.35 14.84 22.94
N ALA A 126 -26.04 15.92 23.33
CA ALA A 126 -27.51 15.96 23.43
C ALA A 126 -28.23 16.01 22.05
N GLN A 127 -27.54 16.41 20.98
CA GLN A 127 -28.12 16.44 19.63
C GLN A 127 -27.98 15.09 18.91
N LEU A 128 -26.88 14.36 19.13
CA LEU A 128 -26.64 13.04 18.53
C LEU A 128 -27.61 11.96 19.04
N SER A 129 -28.04 12.04 20.31
CA SER A 129 -29.05 11.11 20.86
C SER A 129 -30.46 11.34 20.29
N ASN A 130 -30.76 12.55 19.80
CA ASN A 130 -32.06 12.84 19.17
C ASN A 130 -32.12 12.36 17.71
N ILE A 131 -30.99 12.35 16.99
CA ILE A 131 -30.91 11.85 15.61
C ILE A 131 -31.02 10.30 15.58
N ALA A 132 -30.47 9.61 16.59
CA ALA A 132 -30.56 8.15 16.67
C ALA A 132 -32.00 7.63 16.90
N ASN A 133 -32.88 8.44 17.51
CA ASN A 133 -34.26 8.06 17.78
C ASN A 133 -35.23 8.35 16.62
N THR A 134 -34.81 9.15 15.61
CA THR A 134 -35.62 9.44 14.42
C THR A 134 -35.21 8.62 13.19
N ALA A 135 -34.12 7.87 13.25
CA ALA A 135 -33.65 6.97 12.19
C ALA A 135 -34.30 5.58 12.31
N GLY A 136 -35.63 5.53 12.35
CA GLY A 136 -36.42 4.35 12.01
C GLY A 136 -36.84 4.37 10.54
N VAL A 137 -35.96 4.81 9.63
CA VAL A 137 -36.30 5.05 8.22
C VAL A 137 -35.23 4.49 7.28
N ASP A 138 -35.68 3.51 6.49
CA ASP A 138 -35.20 3.03 5.19
C ASP A 138 -33.84 2.38 5.03
N GLU A 139 -33.73 1.16 5.58
CA GLU A 139 -32.87 0.09 5.05
C GLU A 139 -33.23 -0.28 3.58
N LEU A 140 -34.44 0.08 3.12
CA LEU A 140 -34.92 -0.14 1.74
C LEU A 140 -34.29 0.80 0.69
N ALA A 141 -33.84 2.00 1.07
CA ALA A 141 -33.26 2.97 0.14
C ALA A 141 -31.84 2.59 -0.33
N LEU A 142 -31.16 1.68 0.39
CA LEU A 142 -29.85 1.17 -0.02
C LEU A 142 -29.95 0.16 -1.17
N TYR A 143 -31.06 -0.57 -1.27
CA TYR A 143 -31.27 -1.58 -2.32
C TYR A 143 -31.76 -0.99 -3.64
N GLU A 144 -32.39 0.19 -3.63
CA GLU A 144 -32.88 0.85 -4.86
C GLU A 144 -31.73 1.30 -5.79
N ASN A 145 -30.57 1.66 -5.23
CA ASN A 145 -29.39 2.04 -6.02
C ASN A 145 -28.61 0.86 -6.62
N LEU A 146 -28.92 -0.39 -6.27
CA LEU A 146 -28.27 -1.56 -6.87
C LEU A 146 -28.83 -1.90 -8.26
N SER A 147 -30.08 -1.54 -8.55
CA SER A 147 -30.73 -1.79 -9.85
C SER A 147 -30.10 -1.01 -11.01
N LEU A 148 -29.33 0.04 -10.72
CA LEU A 148 -28.60 0.84 -11.72
C LEU A 148 -27.31 0.16 -12.24
N LEU A 149 -26.86 -0.92 -11.61
CA LEU A 149 -25.68 -1.69 -12.03
C LEU A 149 -26.01 -2.84 -12.98
N GLU A 150 -27.30 -3.08 -13.28
CA GLU A 150 -27.75 -4.18 -14.13
C GLU A 150 -27.85 -3.78 -15.62
N ASP A 151 -27.85 -2.48 -15.94
CA ASP A 151 -27.83 -1.97 -17.32
C ASP A 151 -26.41 -1.99 -17.95
N TRP A 152 -25.88 -3.20 -18.11
CA TRP A 152 -24.64 -3.45 -18.87
C TRP A 152 -24.75 -3.05 -20.36
N GLU A 153 -25.97 -2.88 -20.86
CA GLU A 153 -26.26 -2.50 -22.26
C GLU A 153 -25.93 -1.02 -22.54
N VAL A 154 -26.04 -0.13 -21.54
CA VAL A 154 -25.73 1.31 -21.67
C VAL A 154 -24.23 1.56 -21.82
N VAL A 155 -23.38 0.75 -21.19
CA VAL A 155 -21.92 0.82 -21.33
C VAL A 155 -21.47 0.34 -22.72
N SER A 156 -22.24 -0.54 -23.35
CA SER A 156 -21.90 -1.09 -24.67
C SER A 156 -22.15 -0.14 -25.84
N ASN A 157 -23.06 0.84 -25.68
CA ASN A 157 -23.38 1.86 -26.69
C ASN A 157 -22.46 3.10 -26.62
N PHE A 158 -21.20 2.93 -26.22
CA PHE A 158 -20.17 3.98 -26.33
C PHE A 158 -19.72 4.18 -27.80
N GLU A 159 -20.67 4.49 -28.68
CA GLU A 159 -20.44 4.91 -30.08
C GLU A 159 -19.67 6.25 -30.16
N VAL A 160 -19.53 6.96 -29.04
CA VAL A 160 -18.84 8.26 -28.94
C VAL A 160 -17.31 8.16 -29.11
N LEU A 161 -16.71 6.98 -28.99
CA LEU A 161 -15.24 6.83 -29.11
C LEU A 161 -14.73 6.56 -30.53
N GLN A 162 -15.61 6.40 -31.53
CA GLN A 162 -15.17 6.24 -32.93
C GLN A 162 -14.95 7.57 -33.67
N GLU A 163 -15.53 8.68 -33.22
CA GLU A 163 -15.38 9.99 -33.90
C GLU A 163 -14.02 10.67 -33.63
N MET A 164 -13.31 10.26 -32.57
CA MET A 164 -12.00 10.84 -32.20
C MET A 164 -10.79 10.15 -32.87
N LYS A 165 -11.04 9.26 -33.84
CA LYS A 165 -9.97 8.59 -34.62
C LYS A 165 -10.09 8.87 -36.12
N ARG A 166 -10.27 10.14 -36.49
CA ARG A 166 -9.98 10.63 -37.84
C ARG A 166 -9.00 11.78 -37.82
#